data_AF-A0AA90ZCX6-F1
#
_entry.id   AF-A0AA90ZCX6-F1
#
_cell.length_a   1.000
_cell.length_b   1.000
_cell.length_c   1.000
_cell.angle_alpha   90.00
_cell.angle_beta   90.00
_cell.angle_gamma   90.00
#
_symmetry.space_group_name_H-M   'P 1'
#
loop_
_entity.id
_entity.type
_entity.pdbx_description
1 polymer ?
#
loop_
_entity_poly.entity_id
_entity_poly.type
_entity_poly.pdbx_seq_one_letter_code
_entity_poly.pdbx_strand_id
1 'polypeptide(L)'
;MQGREESYGSLEEFIKSQMGGGYFGCVTLAKEVLQRTGHIPTVTNIARGAGYCTYYARLSESIGIRRFFDYSVDHYSGKGKAIHKILAYSALKLFPGAPNDNEIKDAIEKAASENREILSRDRIFKTDRENILDSAYLLLKSLVSNLDRICELLGINKLELSPIVEQQFLDYDLHMRGIPDLILESMTKKKAIVVEWKTYGSSEMRYEEAQAVAYSLLEASRLGYSDPRTAVLGTLSPDSHSVDVIPVVIKASIKSQLGPHPFLGGDFSKESHMEFSYLLDDVALEAEHLTSLLANTSYFDINKKGGDKEYRVNLLRLTPNQLWKGKPSKQEKWPCRSRDGKPFCNLMEPCKFYFGGSQYEHDSIDSDMWLLRFKVFENKENSLLIYRALHDIFKIYKGNPLEKDAFTHLSQGGGFIYSPGDFPIKKNGIPQIIIPEKNRFRVETLDELETVDVPYSLQLRGSRKLRDFEKDEKISFVVPDGKTVLLTMMDSWNPLLSISVFAKISEVKSVGEQIEYVIEVPSTVLDFQMSIFMKYLNMHIKTSKFLMFEVNADLTQMELNSIHALQYALKESLGKESKPSPDVNMTENERKIEEELLNAQEEQIREEEIEDTESYGLVDTLAQLVKRSSEKS
;
A
#
# COMPACT_ATOMS: atom_id res chain seq x y z
N MET A 1 -30.99 -5.22 0.14
CA MET A 1 -30.03 -6.09 0.84
C MET A 1 -30.81 -7.06 1.73
N GLN A 2 -30.32 -8.29 1.92
CA GLN A 2 -30.84 -9.15 2.99
C GLN A 2 -30.48 -8.50 4.33
N GLY A 3 -31.40 -8.52 5.30
CA GLY A 3 -31.16 -7.99 6.64
C GLY A 3 -29.89 -8.59 7.23
N ARG A 4 -28.86 -7.76 7.38
CA ARG A 4 -27.57 -8.15 7.97
C ARG A 4 -27.78 -8.12 9.49
N GLU A 5 -27.89 -9.28 10.11
CA GLU A 5 -28.12 -9.38 11.57
C GLU A 5 -26.84 -9.18 12.38
N GLU A 6 -25.65 -9.38 11.79
CA GLU A 6 -24.35 -9.23 12.44
C GLU A 6 -23.30 -8.56 11.52
N SER A 7 -22.50 -7.66 12.09
CA SER A 7 -21.31 -7.01 11.48
C SER A 7 -20.15 -7.16 12.46
N TYR A 8 -19.02 -7.70 11.99
CA TYR A 8 -17.77 -7.82 12.73
C TYR A 8 -16.82 -6.73 12.24
N GLY A 9 -16.31 -5.92 13.17
CA GLY A 9 -15.32 -4.88 12.88
C GLY A 9 -13.89 -5.38 12.84
N SER A 10 -13.64 -6.63 13.25
CA SER A 10 -12.31 -7.26 13.26
C SER A 10 -12.37 -8.77 12.98
N LEU A 11 -11.25 -9.32 12.54
CA LEU A 11 -11.01 -10.76 12.38
C LEU A 11 -11.12 -11.48 13.73
N GLU A 12 -10.73 -10.80 14.82
CA GLU A 12 -10.88 -11.33 16.18
C GLU A 12 -12.34 -11.62 16.51
N GLU A 13 -13.23 -10.67 16.27
CA GLU A 13 -14.68 -10.79 16.50
C GLU A 13 -15.28 -11.88 15.63
N PHE A 14 -14.88 -11.95 14.35
CA PHE A 14 -15.31 -13.02 13.45
C PHE A 14 -14.88 -14.40 13.96
N ILE A 15 -13.61 -14.60 14.30
CA ILE A 15 -13.13 -15.89 14.81
C ILE A 15 -13.86 -16.27 16.10
N LYS A 16 -14.08 -15.32 17.02
CA LYS A 16 -14.85 -15.56 18.24
C LYS A 16 -16.26 -16.07 17.94
N SER A 17 -16.94 -15.51 16.94
CA SER A 17 -18.30 -15.93 16.57
C SER A 17 -18.35 -17.35 16.01
N GLN A 18 -17.29 -17.82 15.34
CA GLN A 18 -17.22 -19.17 14.77
C GLN A 18 -16.96 -20.27 15.81
N MET A 19 -16.52 -19.94 17.03
CA MET A 19 -15.94 -20.93 17.96
C MET A 19 -16.87 -21.40 19.09
N GLY A 20 -18.13 -20.97 19.16
CA GLY A 20 -19.12 -21.48 20.13
C GLY A 20 -18.67 -21.45 21.61
N GLY A 21 -17.70 -20.59 21.98
CA GLY A 21 -17.22 -20.40 23.36
C GLY A 21 -15.97 -21.20 23.81
N GLY A 22 -15.26 -21.92 22.93
CA GLY A 22 -14.27 -22.93 23.39
C GLY A 22 -12.77 -22.75 23.11
N TYR A 23 -12.32 -21.86 22.21
CA TYR A 23 -10.94 -21.92 21.67
C TYR A 23 -10.16 -20.60 21.70
N PHE A 24 -9.77 -20.11 22.89
CA PHE A 24 -8.90 -18.93 23.06
C PHE A 24 -7.59 -18.95 22.21
N GLY A 25 -7.13 -20.13 21.79
CA GLY A 25 -5.90 -20.31 21.02
C GLY A 25 -5.88 -19.63 19.65
N CYS A 26 -6.95 -19.74 18.84
CA CYS A 26 -6.98 -19.17 17.48
C CYS A 26 -7.13 -17.64 17.50
N VAL A 27 -7.90 -17.12 18.46
CA VAL A 27 -8.04 -15.69 18.70
C VAL A 27 -6.70 -15.08 19.11
N THR A 28 -5.98 -15.72 20.03
CA THR A 28 -4.63 -15.29 20.46
C THR A 28 -3.66 -15.32 19.28
N LEU A 29 -3.68 -16.40 18.50
CA LEU A 29 -2.83 -16.54 17.31
C LEU A 29 -3.13 -15.45 16.27
N ALA A 30 -4.40 -15.12 16.02
CA ALA A 30 -4.76 -14.03 15.11
C ALA A 30 -4.14 -12.70 15.55
N LYS A 31 -4.25 -12.37 16.85
CA LYS A 31 -3.63 -11.18 17.43
C LYS A 31 -2.13 -11.18 17.28
N GLU A 32 -1.48 -12.28 17.62
CA GLU A 32 -0.01 -12.40 17.54
C GLU A 32 0.47 -12.22 16.11
N VAL A 33 -0.21 -12.81 15.12
CA VAL A 33 0.11 -12.62 13.70
C VAL A 33 -0.02 -11.15 13.30
N LEU A 34 -1.17 -10.53 13.55
CA LEU A 34 -1.44 -9.14 13.20
C LEU A 34 -0.45 -8.17 13.90
N GLN A 35 -0.06 -8.46 15.14
CA GLN A 35 0.87 -7.64 15.92
C GLN A 35 2.33 -7.82 15.55
N ARG A 36 2.71 -8.91 14.89
CA ARG A 36 4.12 -9.23 14.65
C ARG A 36 4.53 -9.20 13.19
N THR A 37 3.59 -9.39 12.28
CA THR A 37 3.93 -9.44 10.87
C THR A 37 4.34 -8.07 10.31
N GLY A 38 5.34 -8.10 9.43
CA GLY A 38 5.74 -7.02 8.55
C GLY A 38 4.88 -6.94 7.28
N HIS A 39 4.06 -7.95 6.99
CA HIS A 39 3.15 -7.94 5.83
C HIS A 39 1.99 -6.98 6.03
N ILE A 40 1.66 -6.21 4.99
CA ILE A 40 0.45 -5.39 4.93
C ILE A 40 -0.17 -5.46 3.53
N PRO A 41 -1.48 -5.75 3.40
CA PRO A 41 -2.15 -5.83 2.12
C PRO A 41 -2.41 -4.47 1.48
N THR A 42 -2.55 -4.46 0.15
CA THR A 42 -2.84 -3.24 -0.61
C THR A 42 -4.29 -2.79 -0.46
N VAL A 43 -4.52 -1.47 -0.32
CA VAL A 43 -5.87 -0.87 -0.25
C VAL A 43 -6.73 -1.27 -1.45
N THR A 44 -6.16 -1.35 -2.65
CA THR A 44 -6.88 -1.81 -3.85
C THR A 44 -7.48 -3.21 -3.65
N ASN A 45 -6.74 -4.15 -3.07
CA ASN A 45 -7.25 -5.51 -2.83
C ASN A 45 -8.20 -5.57 -1.63
N ILE A 46 -7.94 -4.82 -0.57
CA ILE A 46 -8.87 -4.68 0.57
C ILE A 46 -10.23 -4.16 0.08
N ALA A 47 -10.22 -3.09 -0.71
CA ALA A 47 -11.42 -2.48 -1.28
C ALA A 47 -12.17 -3.43 -2.21
N ARG A 48 -11.45 -4.21 -3.04
CA ARG A 48 -12.05 -5.27 -3.86
C ARG A 48 -12.64 -6.38 -2.99
N GLY A 49 -12.02 -6.76 -1.88
CA GLY A 49 -12.55 -7.78 -0.98
C GLY A 49 -13.81 -7.31 -0.23
N ALA A 50 -13.79 -6.09 0.30
CA ALA A 50 -14.89 -5.48 1.02
C ALA A 50 -16.09 -5.12 0.12
N GLY A 51 -15.82 -4.61 -1.08
CA GLY A 51 -16.85 -4.07 -1.99
C GLY A 51 -17.20 -4.93 -3.20
N TYR A 52 -16.47 -6.03 -3.49
CA TYR A 52 -16.67 -6.82 -4.70
C TYR A 52 -16.53 -8.35 -4.53
N CYS A 53 -15.38 -8.90 -4.15
CA CYS A 53 -15.22 -10.33 -3.95
C CYS A 53 -13.95 -10.62 -3.16
N THR A 54 -14.08 -11.14 -1.94
CA THR A 54 -12.92 -11.57 -1.13
C THR A 54 -12.07 -12.67 -1.80
N TYR A 55 -12.66 -13.55 -2.62
CA TYR A 55 -11.86 -14.51 -3.40
C TYR A 55 -10.99 -13.82 -4.45
N TYR A 56 -11.49 -12.74 -5.05
CA TYR A 56 -10.67 -11.92 -5.96
C TYR A 56 -9.48 -11.34 -5.20
N ALA A 57 -9.75 -10.69 -4.07
CA ALA A 57 -8.72 -10.08 -3.24
C ALA A 57 -7.65 -11.12 -2.81
N ARG A 58 -8.09 -12.30 -2.39
CA ARG A 58 -7.20 -13.41 -2.01
C ARG A 58 -6.33 -13.91 -3.17
N LEU A 59 -6.90 -14.13 -4.37
CA LEU A 59 -6.12 -14.53 -5.56
C LEU A 59 -5.07 -13.48 -5.90
N SER A 60 -5.48 -12.23 -5.79
CA SER A 60 -4.65 -11.11 -6.18
C SER A 60 -3.54 -10.79 -5.18
N GLU A 61 -3.79 -10.92 -3.88
CA GLU A 61 -2.85 -10.50 -2.83
C GLU A 61 -1.99 -11.69 -2.34
N SER A 62 -2.60 -12.85 -2.07
CA SER A 62 -1.92 -14.01 -1.46
C SER A 62 -1.46 -15.07 -2.45
N ILE A 63 -1.95 -15.04 -3.69
CA ILE A 63 -1.59 -16.04 -4.71
C ILE A 63 -0.76 -15.42 -5.84
N GLY A 64 -0.77 -14.08 -5.99
CA GLY A 64 0.01 -13.37 -7.01
C GLY A 64 -0.65 -13.31 -8.39
N ILE A 65 -1.96 -13.55 -8.48
CA ILE A 65 -2.66 -13.64 -9.78
C ILE A 65 -3.09 -12.25 -10.23
N ARG A 66 -2.23 -11.63 -11.05
CA ARG A 66 -2.50 -10.35 -11.73
C ARG A 66 -1.81 -10.30 -13.10
N ARG A 67 -2.28 -9.39 -13.94
CA ARG A 67 -1.49 -8.90 -15.08
C ARG A 67 -0.28 -8.12 -14.52
N PHE A 68 0.90 -8.32 -15.09
CA PHE A 68 2.18 -7.75 -14.61
C PHE A 68 2.16 -6.21 -14.48
N PHE A 69 1.38 -5.50 -15.30
CA PHE A 69 1.22 -4.04 -15.17
C PHE A 69 0.30 -3.63 -14.00
N ASP A 70 -0.75 -4.39 -13.68
CA ASP A 70 -1.61 -4.14 -12.48
C ASP A 70 -0.83 -4.32 -11.17
N TYR A 71 0.27 -5.08 -11.20
CA TYR A 71 1.18 -5.19 -10.05
C TYR A 71 1.85 -3.85 -9.76
N SER A 72 2.28 -3.13 -10.80
CA SER A 72 3.06 -1.92 -10.64
C SER A 72 2.25 -0.65 -10.39
N VAL A 73 0.96 -0.64 -10.74
CA VAL A 73 0.04 0.50 -10.48
C VAL A 73 -0.28 0.64 -8.98
N ASP A 74 -0.38 -0.47 -8.26
CA ASP A 74 -0.73 -0.46 -6.82
C ASP A 74 0.49 -0.26 -5.90
N HIS A 75 1.71 -0.49 -6.40
CA HIS A 75 2.96 -0.35 -5.63
C HIS A 75 3.68 0.97 -5.91
N TYR A 76 3.34 1.63 -7.02
CA TYR A 76 3.96 2.87 -7.45
C TYR A 76 2.91 3.81 -8.02
N SER A 77 2.85 4.98 -7.44
CA SER A 77 1.96 6.05 -7.86
C SER A 77 2.12 6.42 -9.34
N GLY A 78 1.01 6.82 -9.98
CA GLY A 78 0.98 7.35 -11.34
C GLY A 78 1.41 6.38 -12.43
N LYS A 79 1.70 5.11 -12.13
CA LYS A 79 2.02 4.11 -13.16
C LYS A 79 0.77 3.75 -13.95
N GLY A 80 0.58 4.41 -15.09
CA GLY A 80 -0.26 3.88 -16.16
C GLY A 80 -1.38 4.78 -16.68
N LYS A 81 -1.62 5.97 -16.11
CA LYS A 81 -2.54 6.93 -16.72
C LYS A 81 -2.05 8.36 -16.57
N ALA A 82 -1.65 8.97 -17.68
CA ALA A 82 -1.23 10.37 -17.75
C ALA A 82 -2.25 11.33 -17.10
N ILE A 83 -3.55 11.00 -17.13
CA ILE A 83 -4.59 11.77 -16.47
C ILE A 83 -4.37 11.92 -14.96
N HIS A 84 -4.03 10.85 -14.22
CA HIS A 84 -3.79 10.93 -12.77
C HIS A 84 -2.54 11.76 -12.47
N LYS A 85 -1.47 11.59 -13.27
CA LYS A 85 -0.26 12.43 -13.15
C LYS A 85 -0.56 13.91 -13.38
N ILE A 86 -1.37 14.23 -14.38
CA ILE A 86 -1.80 15.61 -14.67
C ILE A 86 -2.63 16.15 -13.51
N LEU A 87 -3.62 15.38 -13.01
CA LEU A 87 -4.44 15.75 -11.86
C LEU A 87 -3.58 16.05 -10.62
N ALA A 88 -2.60 15.21 -10.32
CA ALA A 88 -1.67 15.39 -9.21
C ALA A 88 -0.85 16.69 -9.36
N TYR A 89 -0.20 16.89 -10.50
CA TYR A 89 0.58 18.11 -10.75
C TYR A 89 -0.29 19.38 -10.76
N SER A 90 -1.50 19.31 -11.30
CA SER A 90 -2.44 20.42 -11.28
C SER A 90 -2.92 20.72 -9.86
N ALA A 91 -3.21 19.71 -9.03
CA ALA A 91 -3.61 19.92 -7.65
C ALA A 91 -2.52 20.63 -6.83
N LEU A 92 -1.24 20.24 -6.99
CA LEU A 92 -0.11 20.92 -6.37
C LEU A 92 0.02 22.41 -6.79
N LYS A 93 -0.41 22.76 -8.00
CA LYS A 93 -0.40 24.15 -8.49
C LYS A 93 -1.61 24.96 -8.02
N LEU A 94 -2.76 24.30 -7.84
CA LEU A 94 -4.04 24.95 -7.57
C LEU A 94 -4.32 25.16 -6.08
N PHE A 95 -3.77 24.30 -5.21
CA PHE A 95 -4.05 24.31 -3.78
C PHE A 95 -2.81 24.65 -2.93
N PRO A 96 -2.96 25.41 -1.82
CA PRO A 96 -4.20 26.05 -1.33
C PRO A 96 -4.73 27.14 -2.26
N GLY A 97 -6.05 27.26 -2.38
CA GLY A 97 -6.67 28.23 -3.28
C GLY A 97 -8.17 28.01 -3.49
N ALA A 98 -8.77 28.93 -4.24
CA ALA A 98 -10.16 28.83 -4.69
C ALA A 98 -10.20 29.00 -6.22
N PRO A 99 -9.68 28.01 -6.97
CA PRO A 99 -9.40 28.19 -8.38
C PRO A 99 -10.69 28.36 -9.19
N ASN A 100 -10.68 29.27 -10.15
CA ASN A 100 -11.74 29.44 -11.13
C ASN A 100 -11.51 28.57 -12.39
N ASP A 101 -12.50 28.50 -13.27
CA ASP A 101 -12.47 27.68 -14.49
C ASP A 101 -11.23 27.91 -15.38
N ASN A 102 -10.72 29.16 -15.47
CA ASN A 102 -9.55 29.47 -16.28
C ASN A 102 -8.26 29.02 -15.60
N GLU A 103 -8.16 29.16 -14.28
CA GLU A 103 -7.02 28.70 -13.49
C GLU A 103 -6.88 27.18 -13.54
N ILE A 104 -8.01 26.45 -13.48
CA ILE A 104 -8.01 24.98 -13.65
C ILE A 104 -7.44 24.59 -15.01
N LYS A 105 -7.91 25.21 -16.10
CA LYS A 105 -7.42 24.92 -17.45
C LYS A 105 -5.93 25.23 -17.61
N ASP A 106 -5.49 26.39 -17.12
CA ASP A 106 -4.08 26.80 -17.16
C ASP A 106 -3.19 25.85 -16.37
N ALA A 107 -3.62 25.42 -15.17
CA ALA A 107 -2.87 24.46 -14.36
C ALA A 107 -2.74 23.08 -15.02
N ILE A 108 -3.77 22.63 -15.74
CA ILE A 108 -3.75 21.36 -16.51
C ILE A 108 -2.80 21.46 -17.70
N GLU A 109 -2.89 22.54 -18.48
CA GLU A 109 -2.00 22.75 -19.63
C GLU A 109 -0.54 22.87 -19.18
N LYS A 110 -0.27 23.65 -18.13
CA LYS A 110 1.08 23.76 -17.54
C LYS A 110 1.59 22.44 -17.01
N ALA A 111 0.76 21.67 -16.29
CA ALA A 111 1.13 20.35 -15.81
C ALA A 111 1.51 19.42 -16.97
N ALA A 112 0.77 19.47 -18.07
CA ALA A 112 1.03 18.68 -19.27
C ALA A 112 2.30 19.13 -20.02
N SER A 113 2.57 20.44 -20.09
CA SER A 113 3.72 20.99 -20.82
C SER A 113 5.03 20.85 -20.04
N GLU A 114 5.04 21.17 -18.75
CA GLU A 114 6.24 21.16 -17.90
C GLU A 114 6.75 19.74 -17.63
N ASN A 115 5.86 18.73 -17.65
CA ASN A 115 6.21 17.34 -17.32
C ASN A 115 6.12 16.42 -18.55
N ARG A 116 6.32 16.97 -19.75
CA ARG A 116 6.12 16.27 -21.03
C ARG A 116 6.93 14.98 -21.12
N GLU A 117 8.16 14.96 -20.62
CA GLU A 117 9.03 13.77 -20.69
C GLU A 117 8.43 12.59 -19.91
N ILE A 118 8.01 12.83 -18.66
CA ILE A 118 7.37 11.83 -17.78
C ILE A 118 6.03 11.37 -18.37
N LEU A 119 5.24 12.29 -18.92
CA LEU A 119 3.91 12.01 -19.47
C LEU A 119 3.98 11.28 -20.82
N SER A 120 4.97 11.58 -21.65
CA SER A 120 5.12 10.98 -22.99
C SER A 120 5.44 9.48 -22.97
N ARG A 121 5.74 8.91 -21.81
CA ARG A 121 5.89 7.46 -21.64
C ARG A 121 4.56 6.72 -21.74
N ASP A 122 3.45 7.41 -21.48
CA ASP A 122 2.10 6.89 -21.70
C ASP A 122 1.75 6.96 -23.20
N ARG A 123 1.46 5.80 -23.81
CA ARG A 123 1.08 5.71 -25.23
C ARG A 123 -0.25 6.42 -25.50
N ILE A 124 -1.22 6.33 -24.58
CA ILE A 124 -2.53 6.96 -24.74
C ILE A 124 -2.36 8.47 -24.75
N PHE A 125 -1.49 9.01 -23.89
CA PHE A 125 -1.17 10.45 -23.89
C PHE A 125 -0.53 10.93 -25.20
N LYS A 126 0.30 10.11 -25.83
CA LYS A 126 0.89 10.42 -27.14
C LYS A 126 -0.17 10.49 -28.25
N THR A 127 -1.20 9.64 -28.18
CA THR A 127 -2.21 9.53 -29.24
C THR A 127 -3.46 10.35 -29.00
N ASP A 128 -3.80 10.62 -27.73
CA ASP A 128 -5.09 11.16 -27.33
C ASP A 128 -4.97 12.20 -26.19
N ARG A 129 -4.00 13.12 -26.37
CA ARG A 129 -3.69 14.18 -25.40
C ARG A 129 -4.92 15.02 -25.06
N GLU A 130 -5.68 15.46 -26.07
CA GLU A 130 -6.80 16.38 -25.87
C GLU A 130 -7.89 15.78 -24.98
N ASN A 131 -8.33 14.54 -25.25
CA ASN A 131 -9.34 13.87 -24.41
C ASN A 131 -8.86 13.65 -22.97
N ILE A 132 -7.55 13.39 -22.77
CA ILE A 132 -6.98 13.27 -21.43
C ILE A 132 -7.05 14.60 -20.67
N LEU A 133 -6.72 15.71 -21.32
CA LEU A 133 -6.79 17.04 -20.71
C LEU A 133 -8.22 17.45 -20.41
N ASP A 134 -9.15 17.19 -21.34
CA ASP A 134 -10.57 17.45 -21.14
C ASP A 134 -11.13 16.61 -19.98
N SER A 135 -10.76 15.34 -19.89
CA SER A 135 -11.16 14.47 -18.78
C SER A 135 -10.59 14.94 -17.45
N ALA A 136 -9.32 15.35 -17.41
CA ALA A 136 -8.71 15.93 -16.22
C ALA A 136 -9.43 17.22 -15.79
N TYR A 137 -9.79 18.08 -16.75
CA TYR A 137 -10.54 19.31 -16.52
C TYR A 137 -11.91 19.03 -15.91
N LEU A 138 -12.66 18.07 -16.47
CA LEU A 138 -13.97 17.69 -15.94
C LEU A 138 -13.89 17.15 -14.51
N LEU A 139 -12.89 16.32 -14.20
CA LEU A 139 -12.67 15.77 -12.85
C LEU A 139 -12.33 16.87 -11.85
N LEU A 140 -11.34 17.73 -12.14
CA LEU A 140 -10.96 18.83 -11.25
C LEU A 140 -12.09 19.86 -11.08
N LYS A 141 -12.79 20.20 -12.16
CA LYS A 141 -13.95 21.09 -12.10
C LYS A 141 -15.03 20.52 -11.21
N SER A 142 -15.30 19.21 -11.29
CA SER A 142 -16.26 18.53 -10.43
C SER A 142 -15.87 18.67 -8.97
N LEU A 143 -14.60 18.43 -8.61
CA LEU A 143 -14.10 18.62 -7.24
C LEU A 143 -14.30 20.08 -6.78
N VAL A 144 -13.78 21.03 -7.55
CA VAL A 144 -13.78 22.46 -7.19
C VAL A 144 -15.20 22.99 -7.03
N SER A 145 -16.13 22.58 -7.90
CA SER A 145 -17.54 23.01 -7.83
C SER A 145 -18.28 22.49 -6.59
N ASN A 146 -17.82 21.40 -5.99
CA ASN A 146 -18.39 20.82 -4.78
C ASN A 146 -17.62 21.19 -3.50
N LEU A 147 -16.47 21.85 -3.63
CA LEU A 147 -15.55 22.10 -2.53
C LEU A 147 -16.17 22.94 -1.41
N ASP A 148 -16.97 23.95 -1.76
CA ASP A 148 -17.65 24.81 -0.77
C ASP A 148 -18.60 24.00 0.12
N ARG A 149 -19.40 23.13 -0.49
CA ARG A 149 -20.32 22.24 0.23
C ARG A 149 -19.57 21.27 1.14
N ILE A 150 -18.48 20.67 0.64
CA ILE A 150 -17.68 19.72 1.43
C ILE A 150 -16.99 20.44 2.60
N CYS A 151 -16.44 21.64 2.35
CA CYS A 151 -15.80 22.47 3.38
C CYS A 151 -16.80 22.91 4.46
N GLU A 152 -18.04 23.21 4.09
CA GLU A 152 -19.12 23.52 5.04
C GLU A 152 -19.39 22.33 5.96
N LEU A 153 -19.51 21.11 5.42
CA LEU A 153 -19.68 19.89 6.23
C LEU A 153 -18.52 19.65 7.20
N LEU A 154 -17.29 19.97 6.79
CA LEU A 154 -16.10 19.84 7.61
C LEU A 154 -15.90 21.03 8.57
N GLY A 155 -16.56 22.18 8.37
CA GLY A 155 -16.29 23.41 9.12
C GLY A 155 -14.89 23.99 8.84
N ILE A 156 -14.39 23.84 7.62
CA ILE A 156 -13.07 24.33 7.19
C ILE A 156 -13.17 25.37 6.07
N ASN A 157 -12.09 26.12 5.85
CA ASN A 157 -12.01 27.06 4.73
C ASN A 157 -11.27 26.39 3.57
N LYS A 158 -11.74 26.53 2.33
CA LYS A 158 -11.03 25.98 1.17
C LYS A 158 -9.62 26.57 0.96
N LEU A 159 -9.36 27.78 1.47
CA LEU A 159 -8.07 28.47 1.39
C LEU A 159 -6.99 27.92 2.33
N GLU A 160 -7.34 27.06 3.30
CA GLU A 160 -6.38 26.39 4.19
C GLU A 160 -6.06 24.95 3.74
N LEU A 161 -6.65 24.48 2.64
CA LEU A 161 -6.48 23.11 2.14
C LEU A 161 -5.13 22.92 1.44
N SER A 162 -4.27 22.09 2.02
CA SER A 162 -2.99 21.69 1.43
C SER A 162 -3.14 20.36 0.68
N PRO A 163 -2.59 20.23 -0.54
CA PRO A 163 -2.73 19.01 -1.33
C PRO A 163 -1.65 17.97 -0.99
N ILE A 164 -2.08 16.75 -0.67
CA ILE A 164 -1.23 15.56 -0.69
C ILE A 164 -1.65 14.70 -1.88
N VAL A 165 -0.76 14.50 -2.84
CA VAL A 165 -1.04 13.76 -4.06
C VAL A 165 -0.18 12.52 -4.07
N GLU A 166 -0.82 11.39 -4.38
CA GLU A 166 -0.09 10.27 -4.94
C GLU A 166 1.02 9.76 -4.00
N GLN A 167 0.83 9.88 -2.68
CA GLN A 167 1.79 9.49 -1.64
C GLN A 167 1.49 8.09 -1.12
N GLN A 168 2.52 7.30 -0.88
CA GLN A 168 2.34 5.97 -0.30
C GLN A 168 2.24 6.05 1.22
N PHE A 169 1.18 5.46 1.77
CA PHE A 169 0.98 5.33 3.21
C PHE A 169 0.94 3.87 3.62
N LEU A 170 1.55 3.57 4.78
CA LEU A 170 1.51 2.26 5.42
C LEU A 170 1.15 2.43 6.91
N ASP A 171 0.12 1.72 7.35
CA ASP A 171 -0.33 1.71 8.74
C ASP A 171 -0.50 0.25 9.21
N TYR A 172 0.24 -0.12 10.26
CA TYR A 172 0.22 -1.48 10.81
C TYR A 172 -0.88 -1.71 11.84
N ASP A 173 -1.54 -0.65 12.34
CA ASP A 173 -2.72 -0.78 13.19
C ASP A 173 -3.98 -0.98 12.35
N LEU A 174 -4.04 -0.30 11.20
CA LEU A 174 -5.13 -0.47 10.21
C LEU A 174 -4.90 -1.67 9.29
N HIS A 175 -3.68 -2.19 9.23
CA HIS A 175 -3.28 -3.23 8.29
C HIS A 175 -3.53 -2.85 6.83
N MET A 176 -3.19 -1.61 6.47
CA MET A 176 -3.41 -1.06 5.13
C MET A 176 -2.13 -0.43 4.57
N ARG A 177 -1.81 -0.72 3.31
CA ARG A 177 -0.87 0.09 2.51
C ARG A 177 -1.52 0.56 1.22
N GLY A 178 -1.29 1.80 0.81
CA GLY A 178 -1.81 2.26 -0.47
C GLY A 178 -1.47 3.70 -0.79
N ILE A 179 -1.98 4.15 -1.94
CA ILE A 179 -1.62 5.43 -2.56
C ILE A 179 -2.93 6.18 -2.89
N PRO A 180 -3.43 7.06 -2.00
CA PRO A 180 -4.54 7.93 -2.34
C PRO A 180 -4.20 8.84 -3.52
N ASP A 181 -5.19 9.04 -4.39
CA ASP A 181 -5.10 9.90 -5.57
C ASP A 181 -4.84 11.37 -5.17
N LEU A 182 -5.70 11.92 -4.29
CA LEU A 182 -5.56 13.27 -3.74
C LEU A 182 -6.17 13.33 -2.34
N ILE A 183 -5.48 13.99 -1.42
CA ILE A 183 -6.00 14.45 -0.15
C ILE A 183 -5.89 15.97 -0.13
N LEU A 184 -6.98 16.64 0.27
CA LEU A 184 -6.97 18.05 0.60
C LEU A 184 -7.14 18.18 2.11
N GLU A 185 -6.10 18.61 2.81
CA GLU A 185 -6.09 18.61 4.27
C GLU A 185 -5.95 20.00 4.89
N SER A 186 -6.50 20.14 6.09
CA SER A 186 -6.24 21.24 7.02
C SER A 186 -5.59 20.66 8.27
N MET A 187 -4.25 20.62 8.29
CA MET A 187 -3.47 20.07 9.41
C MET A 187 -3.77 20.74 10.75
N THR A 188 -4.05 22.05 10.74
CA THR A 188 -4.36 22.82 11.96
C THR A 188 -5.68 22.40 12.59
N LYS A 189 -6.67 22.04 11.77
CA LYS A 189 -7.99 21.58 12.23
C LYS A 189 -8.10 20.07 12.31
N LYS A 190 -7.09 19.34 11.81
CA LYS A 190 -7.08 17.88 11.64
C LYS A 190 -8.27 17.39 10.80
N LYS A 191 -8.51 18.04 9.66
CA LYS A 191 -9.63 17.66 8.77
C LYS A 191 -9.15 17.45 7.36
N ALA A 192 -9.78 16.53 6.64
CA ALA A 192 -9.36 16.19 5.29
C ALA A 192 -10.51 15.76 4.37
N ILE A 193 -10.30 16.00 3.08
CA ILE A 193 -11.10 15.48 1.98
C ILE A 193 -10.22 14.48 1.25
N VAL A 194 -10.63 13.22 1.20
CA VAL A 194 -9.89 12.17 0.49
C VAL A 194 -10.61 11.85 -0.81
N VAL A 195 -9.95 12.10 -1.93
CA VAL A 195 -10.53 12.07 -3.27
C VAL A 195 -9.99 10.86 -4.02
N GLU A 196 -10.90 10.07 -4.58
CA GLU A 196 -10.62 8.96 -5.49
C GLU A 196 -11.15 9.30 -6.89
N TRP A 197 -10.26 9.38 -7.88
CA TRP A 197 -10.61 9.72 -9.27
C TRP A 197 -11.02 8.47 -10.05
N LYS A 198 -12.17 8.54 -10.73
CA LYS A 198 -12.59 7.50 -11.68
C LYS A 198 -12.72 8.06 -13.09
N THR A 199 -11.86 7.55 -13.96
CA THR A 199 -11.77 7.92 -15.38
C THR A 199 -12.76 7.14 -16.26
N TYR A 200 -13.58 6.26 -15.68
CA TYR A 200 -14.48 5.36 -16.40
C TYR A 200 -15.76 5.12 -15.60
N GLY A 201 -16.81 4.71 -16.32
CA GLY A 201 -18.07 4.23 -15.73
C GLY A 201 -19.02 5.34 -15.27
N SER A 202 -20.31 5.14 -15.53
CA SER A 202 -21.39 5.97 -14.96
C SER A 202 -22.02 5.36 -13.70
N SER A 203 -21.80 4.07 -13.43
CA SER A 203 -22.36 3.35 -12.28
C SER A 203 -21.40 3.35 -11.09
N GLU A 204 -21.91 3.65 -9.91
CA GLU A 204 -21.21 3.49 -8.63
C GLU A 204 -20.95 2.01 -8.34
N MET A 205 -19.69 1.69 -8.08
CA MET A 205 -19.27 0.34 -7.71
C MET A 205 -18.81 0.38 -6.26
N ARG A 206 -19.36 -0.49 -5.42
CA ARG A 206 -19.08 -0.51 -3.98
C ARG A 206 -17.60 -0.69 -3.61
N TYR A 207 -16.77 -1.28 -4.49
CA TYR A 207 -15.32 -1.34 -4.26
C TYR A 207 -14.62 0.02 -4.44
N GLU A 208 -15.18 0.94 -5.22
CA GLU A 208 -14.64 2.30 -5.39
C GLU A 208 -14.90 3.12 -4.11
N GLU A 209 -16.08 2.95 -3.55
CA GLU A 209 -16.47 3.50 -2.24
C GLU A 209 -15.58 2.94 -1.12
N ALA A 210 -15.39 1.62 -1.08
CA ALA A 210 -14.52 0.96 -0.11
C ALA A 210 -13.07 1.47 -0.20
N GLN A 211 -12.59 1.76 -1.41
CA GLN A 211 -11.25 2.31 -1.64
C GLN A 211 -11.11 3.72 -1.05
N ALA A 212 -12.06 4.61 -1.32
CA ALA A 212 -12.08 5.96 -0.74
C ALA A 212 -12.18 5.92 0.80
N VAL A 213 -12.96 4.98 1.36
CA VAL A 213 -13.05 4.76 2.81
C VAL A 213 -11.73 4.29 3.41
N ALA A 214 -11.07 3.29 2.80
CA ALA A 214 -9.78 2.79 3.26
C ALA A 214 -8.70 3.89 3.27
N TYR A 215 -8.64 4.71 2.21
CA TYR A 215 -7.74 5.86 2.19
C TYR A 215 -8.09 6.94 3.22
N SER A 216 -9.38 7.13 3.52
CA SER A 216 -9.81 8.03 4.59
C SER A 216 -9.41 7.55 5.98
N LEU A 217 -9.41 6.24 6.22
CA LEU A 217 -8.90 5.67 7.48
C LEU A 217 -7.39 5.90 7.63
N LEU A 218 -6.62 5.68 6.55
CA LEU A 218 -5.18 5.98 6.53
C LEU A 218 -4.90 7.46 6.82
N GLU A 219 -5.64 8.37 6.19
CA GLU A 219 -5.49 9.80 6.42
C GLU A 219 -5.90 10.21 7.84
N ALA A 220 -6.99 9.65 8.39
CA ALA A 220 -7.36 9.90 9.78
C ALA A 220 -6.27 9.44 10.77
N SER A 221 -5.63 8.29 10.52
CA SER A 221 -4.46 7.87 11.31
C SER A 221 -3.30 8.86 11.16
N ARG A 222 -3.01 9.31 9.93
CA ARG A 222 -1.97 10.30 9.64
C ARG A 222 -2.18 11.62 10.40
N LEU A 223 -3.41 12.14 10.43
CA LEU A 223 -3.80 13.33 11.22
C LEU A 223 -3.71 13.13 12.74
N GLY A 224 -3.45 11.89 13.16
CA GLY A 224 -3.19 11.51 14.55
C GLY A 224 -4.46 11.29 15.36
N TYR A 225 -5.56 10.87 14.72
CA TYR A 225 -6.73 10.37 15.44
C TYR A 225 -6.40 9.03 16.11
N SER A 226 -6.76 8.89 17.39
CA SER A 226 -6.58 7.63 18.12
C SER A 226 -7.54 6.53 17.64
N ASP A 227 -8.69 6.94 17.10
CA ASP A 227 -9.65 6.06 16.45
C ASP A 227 -9.99 6.64 15.05
N PRO A 228 -9.27 6.21 14.01
CA PRO A 228 -9.53 6.62 12.62
C PRO A 228 -10.98 6.36 12.18
N ARG A 229 -11.63 5.32 12.69
CA ARG A 229 -12.99 4.94 12.32
C ARG A 229 -14.00 6.02 12.70
N THR A 230 -13.89 6.57 13.90
CA THR A 230 -14.78 7.64 14.38
C THR A 230 -14.61 8.93 13.57
N ALA A 231 -13.38 9.26 13.16
CA ALA A 231 -13.10 10.45 12.36
C ALA A 231 -13.76 10.40 10.96
N VAL A 232 -13.81 9.20 10.36
CA VAL A 232 -14.41 8.93 9.04
C VAL A 232 -15.92 8.73 9.12
N LEU A 233 -16.42 8.00 10.12
CA LEU A 233 -17.86 7.75 10.30
C LEU A 233 -18.64 9.01 10.67
N GLY A 234 -18.00 9.92 11.41
CA GLY A 234 -18.63 11.11 11.94
C GLY A 234 -19.68 10.82 13.02
N THR A 235 -20.24 11.89 13.57
CA THR A 235 -21.30 11.84 14.58
C THR A 235 -22.64 12.23 13.97
N LEU A 236 -23.65 11.38 14.17
CA LEU A 236 -25.04 11.67 13.83
C LEU A 236 -25.82 12.00 15.10
N SER A 237 -26.22 13.26 15.30
CA SER A 237 -27.11 13.67 16.37
C SER A 237 -28.29 14.50 15.84
N PRO A 238 -29.43 14.57 16.56
CA PRO A 238 -30.60 15.34 16.10
C PRO A 238 -30.33 16.84 15.88
N ASP A 239 -29.39 17.41 16.63
CA ASP A 239 -29.11 18.85 16.66
C ASP A 239 -27.80 19.23 15.95
N SER A 240 -26.94 18.26 15.62
CA SER A 240 -25.66 18.51 14.93
C SER A 240 -25.11 17.25 14.26
N HIS A 241 -24.44 17.47 13.14
CA HIS A 241 -23.69 16.44 12.42
C HIS A 241 -22.26 16.92 12.24
N SER A 242 -21.30 16.04 12.47
CA SER A 242 -19.88 16.38 12.32
C SER A 242 -19.11 15.21 11.71
N VAL A 243 -18.18 15.53 10.84
CA VAL A 243 -17.22 14.59 10.26
C VAL A 243 -15.88 15.32 10.15
N ASP A 244 -14.79 14.57 10.28
CA ASP A 244 -13.44 15.13 10.27
C ASP A 244 -12.66 14.73 9.02
N VAL A 245 -12.84 13.49 8.55
CA VAL A 245 -12.24 13.02 7.29
C VAL A 245 -13.34 12.47 6.39
N ILE A 246 -13.49 13.03 5.19
CA ILE A 246 -14.60 12.70 4.30
C ILE A 246 -14.11 12.02 3.01
N PRO A 247 -14.54 10.76 2.73
CA PRO A 247 -14.24 10.08 1.48
C PRO A 247 -15.11 10.62 0.35
N VAL A 248 -14.50 10.89 -0.80
CA VAL A 248 -15.18 11.41 -1.99
C VAL A 248 -14.73 10.63 -3.22
N VAL A 249 -15.69 10.10 -3.99
CA VAL A 249 -15.44 9.53 -5.31
C VAL A 249 -15.86 10.52 -6.39
N ILE A 250 -14.94 10.88 -7.28
CA ILE A 250 -15.23 11.82 -8.37
C ILE A 250 -15.10 11.12 -9.72
N LYS A 251 -16.18 11.20 -10.50
CA LYS A 251 -16.23 10.65 -11.86
C LYS A 251 -16.30 11.78 -12.88
N ALA A 252 -15.82 11.51 -14.10
CA ALA A 252 -15.86 12.48 -15.19
C ALA A 252 -17.31 12.84 -15.65
N SER A 253 -18.33 12.17 -15.10
CA SER A 253 -19.75 12.49 -15.30
C SER A 253 -20.28 13.40 -14.19
N ILE A 254 -20.74 14.59 -14.58
CA ILE A 254 -21.25 15.69 -13.72
C ILE A 254 -22.46 15.27 -12.84
N LYS A 255 -23.13 14.15 -13.14
CA LYS A 255 -24.33 13.68 -12.41
C LYS A 255 -24.05 12.61 -11.35
N SER A 256 -22.79 12.25 -11.09
CA SER A 256 -22.44 11.22 -10.10
C SER A 256 -22.59 11.74 -8.67
N GLN A 257 -23.05 10.90 -7.73
CA GLN A 257 -23.05 11.27 -6.32
C GLN A 257 -21.60 11.30 -5.83
N LEU A 258 -21.26 12.24 -4.95
CA LEU A 258 -19.93 12.38 -4.35
C LEU A 258 -19.62 11.27 -3.33
N GLY A 259 -20.45 10.21 -3.25
CA GLY A 259 -20.38 9.17 -2.22
C GLY A 259 -18.97 8.60 -2.03
N PRO A 260 -18.72 7.94 -0.89
CA PRO A 260 -19.70 7.13 -0.17
C PRO A 260 -20.32 7.73 1.09
N HIS A 261 -19.83 8.85 1.62
CA HIS A 261 -20.33 9.33 2.91
C HIS A 261 -21.78 9.86 2.80
N PRO A 262 -22.75 9.41 3.62
CA PRO A 262 -24.17 9.76 3.47
C PRO A 262 -24.44 11.28 3.57
N PHE A 263 -23.67 12.00 4.39
CA PHE A 263 -23.76 13.46 4.49
C PHE A 263 -23.47 14.20 3.16
N LEU A 264 -22.69 13.61 2.24
CA LEU A 264 -22.48 14.16 0.90
C LEU A 264 -23.73 14.07 0.02
N GLY A 265 -24.67 13.18 0.34
CA GLY A 265 -26.00 13.12 -0.24
C GLY A 265 -27.01 14.04 0.43
N GLY A 266 -26.64 14.65 1.57
CA GLY A 266 -27.61 15.29 2.48
C GLY A 266 -28.52 14.27 3.19
N ASP A 267 -28.11 13.00 3.22
CA ASP A 267 -28.79 11.94 3.95
C ASP A 267 -28.23 11.86 5.36
N PHE A 268 -29.06 12.21 6.33
CA PHE A 268 -28.74 12.18 7.77
C PHE A 268 -29.61 11.15 8.51
N SER A 269 -30.08 10.12 7.80
CA SER A 269 -30.83 9.02 8.40
C SER A 269 -29.92 8.09 9.20
N LYS A 270 -30.50 7.40 10.20
CA LYS A 270 -29.75 6.41 10.97
C LYS A 270 -29.39 5.19 10.11
N GLU A 271 -30.27 4.86 9.17
CA GLU A 271 -30.13 3.73 8.26
C GLU A 271 -28.92 3.90 7.32
N SER A 272 -28.78 5.06 6.68
CA SER A 272 -27.65 5.34 5.79
C SER A 272 -26.33 5.47 6.55
N HIS A 273 -26.36 6.06 7.75
CA HIS A 273 -25.20 6.13 8.65
C HIS A 273 -24.74 4.74 9.11
N MET A 274 -25.69 3.84 9.42
CA MET A 274 -25.41 2.46 9.77
C MET A 274 -24.89 1.64 8.58
N GLU A 275 -25.44 1.84 7.37
CA GLU A 275 -24.93 1.18 6.17
C GLU A 275 -23.49 1.61 5.86
N PHE A 276 -23.18 2.90 6.01
CA PHE A 276 -21.83 3.41 5.88
C PHE A 276 -20.90 2.83 6.95
N SER A 277 -21.34 2.74 8.22
CA SER A 277 -20.61 2.06 9.29
C SER A 277 -20.26 0.61 8.92
N TYR A 278 -21.16 -0.14 8.29
CA TYR A 278 -20.88 -1.51 7.85
C TYR A 278 -19.81 -1.58 6.75
N LEU A 279 -19.70 -0.56 5.90
CA LEU A 279 -18.65 -0.49 4.89
C LEU A 279 -17.28 -0.29 5.56
N LEU A 280 -17.19 0.54 6.61
CA LEU A 280 -15.96 0.67 7.41
C LEU A 280 -15.57 -0.67 8.05
N ASP A 281 -16.53 -1.38 8.64
CA ASP A 281 -16.29 -2.68 9.26
C ASP A 281 -15.83 -3.73 8.22
N ASP A 282 -16.43 -3.75 7.02
CA ASP A 282 -16.02 -4.64 5.93
C ASP A 282 -14.58 -4.36 5.46
N VAL A 283 -14.18 -3.08 5.40
CA VAL A 283 -12.83 -2.65 5.03
C VAL A 283 -11.81 -3.08 6.10
N ALA A 284 -12.08 -2.83 7.37
CA ALA A 284 -11.20 -3.21 8.48
C ALA A 284 -11.05 -4.74 8.59
N LEU A 285 -12.16 -5.47 8.50
CA LEU A 285 -12.15 -6.94 8.56
C LEU A 285 -11.36 -7.56 7.41
N GLU A 286 -11.55 -7.07 6.18
CA GLU A 286 -10.81 -7.62 5.03
C GLU A 286 -9.31 -7.27 5.11
N ALA A 287 -8.94 -6.11 5.65
CA ALA A 287 -7.54 -5.75 5.89
C ALA A 287 -6.85 -6.74 6.85
N GLU A 288 -7.45 -7.03 8.00
CA GLU A 288 -6.94 -8.02 8.95
C GLU A 288 -6.93 -9.43 8.35
N HIS A 289 -8.00 -9.82 7.65
CA HIS A 289 -8.10 -11.14 7.02
C HIS A 289 -7.03 -11.35 5.95
N LEU A 290 -6.82 -10.41 5.03
CA LEU A 290 -5.75 -10.51 4.02
C LEU A 290 -4.36 -10.52 4.66
N THR A 291 -4.13 -9.72 5.71
CA THR A 291 -2.87 -9.75 6.48
C THR A 291 -2.59 -11.13 7.05
N SER A 292 -3.59 -11.77 7.67
CA SER A 292 -3.45 -13.12 8.21
C SER A 292 -3.17 -14.18 7.13
N LEU A 293 -3.60 -13.95 5.89
CA LEU A 293 -3.36 -14.85 4.76
C LEU A 293 -1.94 -14.73 4.19
N LEU A 294 -1.33 -13.55 4.32
CA LEU A 294 0.05 -13.25 3.91
C LEU A 294 1.08 -13.72 4.93
N ALA A 295 0.70 -13.92 6.18
CA ALA A 295 1.60 -14.41 7.22
C ALA A 295 1.69 -15.94 7.22
N ASN A 296 2.90 -16.47 7.39
CA ASN A 296 3.06 -17.88 7.76
C ASN A 296 3.03 -18.03 9.29
N THR A 297 2.00 -18.70 9.83
CA THR A 297 1.87 -18.90 11.27
C THR A 297 2.99 -19.74 11.89
N SER A 298 3.66 -20.62 11.10
CA SER A 298 4.80 -21.39 11.59
C SER A 298 6.03 -20.53 11.88
N TYR A 299 6.20 -19.42 11.15
CA TYR A 299 7.31 -18.50 11.34
C TYR A 299 7.39 -17.91 12.75
N PHE A 300 6.23 -17.77 13.40
CA PHE A 300 6.13 -17.22 14.75
C PHE A 300 6.20 -18.31 15.84
N ASP A 301 6.44 -19.58 15.48
CA ASP A 301 6.37 -20.76 16.36
C ASP A 301 5.00 -21.00 17.02
N ILE A 302 3.93 -20.43 16.45
CA ILE A 302 2.59 -20.51 17.03
C ILE A 302 1.81 -21.66 16.37
N ASN A 303 2.09 -22.90 16.79
CA ASN A 303 1.35 -24.09 16.33
C ASN A 303 0.10 -24.35 17.17
N LYS A 304 -0.99 -23.58 16.96
CA LYS A 304 -2.31 -23.89 17.52
C LYS A 304 -3.32 -24.21 16.42
N LYS A 305 -3.62 -25.51 16.24
CA LYS A 305 -4.70 -25.99 15.37
C LYS A 305 -6.00 -26.00 16.16
N GLY A 306 -6.95 -25.13 15.81
CA GLY A 306 -8.36 -25.21 16.24
C GLY A 306 -9.24 -25.79 15.14
N GLY A 307 -10.33 -26.47 15.49
CA GLY A 307 -11.29 -27.05 14.54
C GLY A 307 -12.17 -28.12 15.18
N ASP A 308 -13.38 -28.31 14.65
CA ASP A 308 -14.32 -29.35 15.10
C ASP A 308 -13.77 -30.76 14.80
N LYS A 309 -14.22 -31.78 15.54
CA LYS A 309 -13.71 -33.17 15.50
C LYS A 309 -13.77 -33.82 14.12
N GLU A 310 -14.54 -33.26 13.19
CA GLU A 310 -14.71 -33.74 11.82
C GLU A 310 -13.83 -32.99 10.80
N TYR A 311 -13.38 -31.75 11.09
CA TYR A 311 -12.61 -30.90 10.18
C TYR A 311 -11.58 -30.01 10.90
N ARG A 312 -10.28 -30.33 10.74
CA ARG A 312 -9.18 -29.46 11.19
C ARG A 312 -8.95 -28.31 10.20
N VAL A 313 -9.74 -27.25 10.28
CA VAL A 313 -9.58 -26.05 9.43
C VAL A 313 -8.78 -25.00 10.17
N ASN A 314 -7.77 -24.40 9.52
CA ASN A 314 -7.12 -23.21 10.08
C ASN A 314 -8.11 -22.03 10.03
N LEU A 315 -8.67 -21.65 11.20
CA LEU A 315 -9.69 -20.60 11.33
C LEU A 315 -9.23 -19.23 10.80
N LEU A 316 -7.93 -18.94 10.78
CA LEU A 316 -7.40 -17.70 10.19
C LEU A 316 -7.60 -17.63 8.67
N ARG A 317 -7.72 -18.80 8.02
CA ARG A 317 -7.88 -18.89 6.56
C ARG A 317 -9.34 -19.02 6.14
N LEU A 318 -10.27 -19.00 7.12
CA LEU A 318 -11.69 -19.05 6.86
C LEU A 318 -12.17 -17.70 6.37
N THR A 319 -12.72 -17.67 5.16
CA THR A 319 -13.27 -16.44 4.57
C THR A 319 -14.46 -15.94 5.39
N PRO A 320 -14.41 -14.70 5.92
CA PRO A 320 -15.52 -14.15 6.68
C PRO A 320 -16.86 -14.21 5.96
N ASN A 321 -17.92 -14.44 6.72
CA ASN A 321 -19.26 -14.65 6.16
C ASN A 321 -19.92 -13.34 5.74
N GLN A 322 -19.56 -12.23 6.39
CA GLN A 322 -20.11 -10.92 6.05
C GLN A 322 -19.56 -10.41 4.71
N LEU A 323 -18.32 -10.75 4.36
CA LEU A 323 -17.67 -10.24 3.16
C LEU A 323 -18.28 -10.84 1.90
N TRP A 324 -18.40 -10.00 0.88
CA TRP A 324 -19.07 -10.39 -0.34
C TRP A 324 -18.22 -11.38 -1.16
N LYS A 325 -18.84 -12.47 -1.64
CA LYS A 325 -18.12 -13.57 -2.31
C LYS A 325 -18.94 -14.27 -3.38
N GLY A 326 -18.28 -14.62 -4.48
CA GLY A 326 -18.85 -15.49 -5.51
C GLY A 326 -18.88 -16.96 -5.11
N LYS A 327 -19.36 -17.81 -6.02
CA LYS A 327 -19.28 -19.27 -5.91
C LYS A 327 -18.25 -19.79 -6.89
N PRO A 328 -17.01 -20.08 -6.48
CA PRO A 328 -15.91 -20.42 -7.38
C PRO A 328 -16.17 -21.61 -8.30
N SER A 329 -16.96 -22.59 -7.87
CA SER A 329 -17.30 -23.78 -8.67
C SER A 329 -18.37 -23.55 -9.74
N LYS A 330 -19.24 -22.54 -9.58
CA LYS A 330 -20.36 -22.27 -10.51
C LYS A 330 -20.14 -21.04 -11.38
N GLN A 331 -19.79 -19.91 -10.78
CA GLN A 331 -19.47 -18.64 -11.46
C GLN A 331 -20.55 -18.12 -12.45
N GLU A 332 -21.80 -18.54 -12.28
CA GLU A 332 -22.92 -18.21 -13.18
C GLU A 332 -23.57 -16.83 -12.89
N LYS A 333 -23.31 -16.26 -11.71
CA LYS A 333 -23.97 -15.04 -11.22
C LYS A 333 -22.95 -14.02 -10.73
N TRP A 334 -23.42 -12.79 -10.49
CA TRP A 334 -22.69 -11.73 -9.80
C TRP A 334 -22.06 -12.29 -8.51
N PRO A 335 -20.76 -12.02 -8.21
CA PRO A 335 -19.81 -11.10 -8.87
C PRO A 335 -19.18 -11.60 -10.17
N CYS A 336 -19.28 -12.89 -10.50
CA CYS A 336 -18.53 -13.44 -11.63
C CYS A 336 -19.07 -12.96 -12.99
N ARG A 337 -20.39 -12.85 -13.12
CA ARG A 337 -21.09 -12.42 -14.33
C ARG A 337 -22.03 -11.25 -14.05
N SER A 338 -22.20 -10.36 -15.02
CA SER A 338 -23.19 -9.28 -14.96
C SER A 338 -24.62 -9.82 -14.97
N ARG A 339 -25.62 -8.95 -14.77
CA ARG A 339 -27.04 -9.32 -14.85
C ARG A 339 -27.41 -9.94 -16.21
N ASP A 340 -26.73 -9.54 -17.27
CA ASP A 340 -26.94 -10.04 -18.64
C ASP A 340 -26.13 -11.31 -18.95
N GLY A 341 -25.50 -11.92 -17.93
CA GLY A 341 -24.73 -13.16 -18.07
C GLY A 341 -23.33 -13.01 -18.68
N LYS A 342 -22.90 -11.78 -19.03
CA LYS A 342 -21.56 -11.52 -19.56
C LYS A 342 -20.51 -11.68 -18.45
N PRO A 343 -19.32 -12.27 -18.73
CA PRO A 343 -18.21 -12.28 -17.79
C PRO A 343 -17.90 -10.87 -17.30
N PHE A 344 -17.86 -10.70 -15.99
CA PHE A 344 -17.50 -9.43 -15.35
C PHE A 344 -16.14 -9.56 -14.63
N CYS A 345 -15.93 -10.69 -13.94
CA CYS A 345 -14.67 -10.99 -13.28
C CYS A 345 -13.64 -11.50 -14.30
N ASN A 346 -12.46 -10.89 -14.35
CA ASN A 346 -11.34 -11.39 -15.16
C ASN A 346 -10.55 -12.53 -14.50
N LEU A 347 -10.80 -12.83 -13.22
CA LEU A 347 -10.15 -13.91 -12.47
C LEU A 347 -11.05 -15.15 -12.32
N MET A 348 -12.00 -15.36 -13.23
CA MET A 348 -12.90 -16.53 -13.18
C MET A 348 -12.14 -17.86 -13.22
N GLU A 349 -11.30 -18.09 -14.24
CA GLU A 349 -10.57 -19.36 -14.36
C GLU A 349 -9.62 -19.62 -13.17
N PRO A 350 -8.78 -18.66 -12.74
CA PRO A 350 -7.97 -18.84 -11.53
C PRO A 350 -8.80 -19.06 -10.26
N CYS A 351 -9.94 -18.38 -10.11
CA CYS A 351 -10.83 -18.59 -8.97
C CYS A 351 -11.39 -20.01 -8.94
N LYS A 352 -11.78 -20.54 -10.10
CA LYS A 352 -12.26 -21.92 -10.22
C LYS A 352 -11.14 -22.93 -9.92
N PHE A 353 -9.93 -22.66 -10.39
CA PHE A 353 -8.75 -23.47 -10.12
C PHE A 353 -8.44 -23.61 -8.62
N TYR A 354 -8.31 -22.48 -7.92
CA TYR A 354 -7.88 -22.49 -6.52
C TYR A 354 -9.01 -22.82 -5.53
N PHE A 355 -10.26 -22.47 -5.86
CA PHE A 355 -11.37 -22.53 -4.90
C PHE A 355 -12.59 -23.29 -5.41
N GLY A 356 -12.60 -23.76 -6.67
CA GLY A 356 -13.74 -24.43 -7.29
C GLY A 356 -13.74 -25.96 -7.17
N GLY A 357 -12.58 -26.57 -6.88
CA GLY A 357 -12.42 -28.01 -6.66
C GLY A 357 -12.87 -28.48 -5.28
N SER A 358 -12.91 -29.80 -5.06
CA SER A 358 -13.11 -30.32 -3.71
C SER A 358 -11.88 -29.99 -2.85
N GLN A 359 -12.10 -29.51 -1.63
CA GLN A 359 -11.05 -29.19 -0.65
C GLN A 359 -10.22 -30.42 -0.23
N TYR A 360 -10.53 -31.59 -0.76
CA TYR A 360 -9.91 -32.90 -0.49
C TYR A 360 -9.09 -33.43 -1.66
N GLU A 361 -9.09 -32.76 -2.81
CA GLU A 361 -8.30 -33.14 -4.00
C GLU A 361 -7.01 -32.31 -4.11
N HIS A 362 -6.32 -32.07 -2.99
CA HIS A 362 -4.98 -31.50 -3.04
C HIS A 362 -3.99 -32.60 -3.41
N ASP A 363 -3.48 -32.54 -4.63
CA ASP A 363 -2.40 -33.42 -5.05
C ASP A 363 -1.04 -32.94 -4.49
N SER A 364 0.01 -33.73 -4.71
CA SER A 364 1.34 -33.37 -4.22
C SER A 364 1.84 -32.04 -4.81
N ILE A 365 1.44 -31.70 -6.05
CA ILE A 365 1.82 -30.42 -6.68
C ILE A 365 1.19 -29.27 -5.91
N ASP A 366 -0.10 -29.35 -5.56
CA ASP A 366 -0.76 -28.31 -4.77
C ASP A 366 -0.08 -28.12 -3.41
N SER A 367 0.26 -29.21 -2.72
CA SER A 367 0.98 -29.14 -1.45
C SER A 367 2.34 -28.45 -1.60
N ASP A 368 3.12 -28.84 -2.62
CA ASP A 368 4.46 -28.30 -2.86
C ASP A 368 4.41 -26.81 -3.25
N MET A 369 3.44 -26.41 -4.09
CA MET A 369 3.27 -25.02 -4.52
C MET A 369 2.75 -24.12 -3.39
N TRP A 370 1.92 -24.64 -2.49
CA TRP A 370 1.56 -23.90 -1.27
C TRP A 370 2.74 -23.76 -0.32
N LEU A 371 3.56 -24.81 -0.15
CA LEU A 371 4.79 -24.74 0.64
C LEU A 371 5.74 -23.67 0.11
N LEU A 372 5.94 -23.58 -1.21
CA LEU A 372 6.76 -22.52 -1.82
C LEU A 372 6.22 -21.12 -1.52
N ARG A 373 4.90 -20.91 -1.58
CA ARG A 373 4.30 -19.61 -1.21
C ARG A 373 4.56 -19.25 0.24
N PHE A 374 4.45 -20.22 1.15
CA PHE A 374 4.76 -20.00 2.55
C PHE A 374 6.23 -19.62 2.78
N LYS A 375 7.17 -20.26 2.07
CA LYS A 375 8.59 -19.87 2.11
C LYS A 375 8.81 -18.45 1.60
N VAL A 376 8.12 -18.05 0.52
CA VAL A 376 8.14 -16.66 0.04
C VAL A 376 7.67 -15.71 1.13
N PHE A 377 6.55 -16.01 1.79
CA PHE A 377 6.05 -15.19 2.90
C PHE A 377 7.04 -15.09 4.07
N GLU A 378 7.69 -16.19 4.45
CA GLU A 378 8.70 -16.23 5.52
C GLU A 378 9.95 -15.41 5.17
N ASN A 379 10.46 -15.55 3.95
CA ASN A 379 11.64 -14.81 3.50
C ASN A 379 11.33 -13.30 3.45
N LYS A 380 10.14 -12.93 2.98
CA LYS A 380 9.73 -11.51 2.84
C LYS A 380 9.38 -10.86 4.17
N GLU A 381 8.93 -11.64 5.14
CA GLU A 381 8.72 -11.18 6.52
C GLU A 381 9.98 -10.43 7.01
N ASN A 382 11.16 -11.04 6.91
CA ASN A 382 12.45 -10.44 7.31
C ASN A 382 12.75 -9.08 6.66
N SER A 383 12.42 -8.94 5.37
CA SER A 383 12.65 -7.71 4.60
C SER A 383 11.65 -6.61 4.94
N LEU A 384 10.44 -6.96 5.35
CA LEU A 384 9.37 -6.01 5.67
C LEU A 384 9.40 -5.55 7.13
N LEU A 385 10.11 -6.26 8.02
CA LEU A 385 10.18 -5.90 9.44
C LEU A 385 10.73 -4.51 9.73
N ILE A 386 11.52 -3.91 8.82
CA ILE A 386 11.99 -2.53 9.00
C ILE A 386 10.84 -1.52 9.00
N TYR A 387 9.86 -1.69 8.11
CA TYR A 387 8.66 -0.85 8.08
C TYR A 387 7.87 -1.01 9.38
N ARG A 388 7.68 -2.25 9.82
CA ARG A 388 7.04 -2.53 11.11
C ARG A 388 7.77 -1.87 12.28
N ALA A 389 9.09 -2.00 12.30
CA ALA A 389 9.93 -1.41 13.35
C ALA A 389 9.77 0.11 13.39
N LEU A 390 9.83 0.79 12.24
CA LEU A 390 9.63 2.23 12.16
C LEU A 390 8.25 2.64 12.65
N HIS A 391 7.21 1.91 12.25
CA HIS A 391 5.86 2.19 12.71
C HIS A 391 5.76 2.12 14.25
N ASP A 392 6.22 1.01 14.83
CA ASP A 392 6.05 0.74 16.26
C ASP A 392 6.97 1.64 17.12
N ILE A 393 8.20 1.91 16.67
CA ILE A 393 9.11 2.87 17.31
C ILE A 393 8.47 4.26 17.36
N PHE A 394 8.04 4.80 16.23
CA PHE A 394 7.48 6.15 16.20
C PHE A 394 6.15 6.25 16.94
N LYS A 395 5.33 5.18 16.94
CA LYS A 395 4.10 5.11 17.73
C LYS A 395 4.36 5.13 19.23
N ILE A 396 5.28 4.28 19.71
CA ILE A 396 5.55 4.11 21.15
C ILE A 396 6.20 5.37 21.75
N TYR A 397 7.11 6.00 21.02
CA TYR A 397 7.79 7.21 21.48
C TYR A 397 7.05 8.50 21.07
N LYS A 398 5.82 8.40 20.55
CA LYS A 398 4.98 9.55 20.18
C LYS A 398 4.56 10.32 21.43
N GLY A 399 5.05 11.56 21.57
CA GLY A 399 4.57 12.49 22.59
C GLY A 399 4.81 12.05 24.04
N ASN A 400 5.76 11.14 24.28
CA ASN A 400 6.15 10.73 25.64
C ASN A 400 6.94 11.89 26.30
N PRO A 401 6.42 12.56 27.35
CA PRO A 401 7.11 13.69 27.96
C PRO A 401 8.31 13.29 28.81
N LEU A 402 8.40 12.01 29.20
CA LEU A 402 9.46 11.49 30.06
C LEU A 402 10.69 11.04 29.26
N GLU A 403 10.55 10.90 27.94
CA GLU A 403 11.61 10.38 27.09
C GLU A 403 11.74 11.16 25.78
N LYS A 404 12.97 11.30 25.27
CA LYS A 404 13.20 11.88 23.93
C LYS A 404 12.39 11.11 22.88
N ASP A 405 11.72 11.84 21.98
CA ASP A 405 11.01 11.26 20.85
C ASP A 405 11.97 10.51 19.91
N ALA A 406 11.42 9.62 19.08
CA ALA A 406 12.21 8.74 18.22
C ALA A 406 13.11 9.51 17.25
N PHE A 407 12.60 10.58 16.63
CA PHE A 407 13.36 11.38 15.67
C PHE A 407 14.54 12.07 16.36
N THR A 408 14.30 12.72 17.50
CA THR A 408 15.34 13.40 18.28
C THR A 408 16.40 12.43 18.80
N HIS A 409 16.01 11.20 19.15
CA HIS A 409 16.96 10.16 19.55
C HIS A 409 17.86 9.73 18.37
N LEU A 410 17.27 9.52 17.18
CA LEU A 410 18.01 9.17 15.96
C LEU A 410 18.96 10.29 15.52
N SER A 411 18.49 11.55 15.56
CA SER A 411 19.29 12.71 15.13
C SER A 411 20.52 12.96 16.00
N GLN A 412 20.50 12.47 17.25
CA GLN A 412 21.63 12.54 18.18
C GLN A 412 22.58 11.33 18.05
N GLY A 413 22.36 10.45 17.07
CA GLY A 413 23.17 9.25 16.88
C GLY A 413 22.73 8.05 17.70
N GLY A 414 21.54 8.08 18.30
CA GLY A 414 20.92 6.92 18.93
C GLY A 414 20.33 5.96 17.89
N GLY A 415 20.24 4.68 18.25
CA GLY A 415 19.57 3.63 17.50
C GLY A 415 18.53 2.90 18.34
N PHE A 416 17.97 1.83 17.78
CA PHE A 416 16.98 0.99 18.45
C PHE A 416 17.30 -0.50 18.27
N ILE A 417 16.98 -1.30 19.29
CA ILE A 417 16.83 -2.75 19.17
C ILE A 417 15.33 -3.04 19.17
N TYR A 418 14.87 -3.76 18.16
CA TYR A 418 13.46 -4.01 17.92
C TYR A 418 13.20 -5.50 17.68
N SER A 419 12.23 -6.03 18.40
CA SER A 419 11.66 -7.36 18.17
C SER A 419 10.15 -7.19 17.95
N PRO A 420 9.55 -7.83 16.93
CA PRO A 420 8.13 -7.65 16.65
C PRO A 420 7.21 -8.00 17.83
N GLY A 421 6.34 -7.07 18.19
CA GLY A 421 5.43 -7.19 19.34
C GLY A 421 6.05 -6.85 20.70
N ASP A 422 7.34 -6.53 20.77
CA ASP A 422 8.02 -6.10 21.99
C ASP A 422 8.21 -4.58 22.04
N PHE A 423 8.53 -4.06 23.23
CA PHE A 423 8.87 -2.64 23.40
C PHE A 423 10.26 -2.35 22.80
N PRO A 424 10.41 -1.40 21.85
CA PRO A 424 11.70 -1.09 21.24
C PRO A 424 12.66 -0.47 22.25
N ILE A 425 13.89 -0.98 22.32
CA ILE A 425 14.90 -0.55 23.30
C ILE A 425 15.83 0.46 22.65
N LYS A 426 15.99 1.64 23.26
CA LYS A 426 16.96 2.65 22.81
C LYS A 426 18.40 2.15 23.01
N LYS A 427 19.21 2.36 21.99
CA LYS A 427 20.66 2.14 22.01
C LYS A 427 21.37 3.47 21.79
N ASN A 428 22.43 3.74 22.54
CA ASN A 428 23.28 4.90 22.32
C ASN A 428 24.39 4.53 21.33
N GLY A 429 24.80 5.51 20.50
CA GLY A 429 25.95 5.40 19.63
C GLY A 429 25.74 4.45 18.45
N ILE A 430 25.39 5.01 17.30
CA ILE A 430 25.11 4.40 15.99
C ILE A 430 23.60 4.39 15.67
N PRO A 431 23.16 5.15 14.64
CA PRO A 431 21.76 5.26 14.22
C PRO A 431 21.32 4.05 13.38
N GLN A 432 21.09 2.94 14.05
CA GLN A 432 20.64 1.71 13.40
C GLN A 432 19.41 1.15 14.11
N ILE A 433 18.54 0.52 13.33
CA ILE A 433 17.48 -0.34 13.85
C ILE A 433 17.99 -1.78 13.73
N ILE A 434 18.20 -2.41 14.88
CA ILE A 434 18.68 -3.79 14.99
C ILE A 434 17.49 -4.68 15.25
N ILE A 435 17.27 -5.64 14.37
CA ILE A 435 16.31 -6.71 14.57
C ILE A 435 17.11 -7.97 14.90
N PRO A 436 17.15 -8.41 16.17
CA PRO A 436 17.99 -9.53 16.60
C PRO A 436 17.81 -10.77 15.71
N GLU A 437 18.92 -11.44 15.41
CA GLU A 437 18.97 -12.69 14.62
C GLU A 437 18.49 -12.56 13.17
N LYS A 438 18.10 -11.35 12.73
CA LYS A 438 17.56 -11.10 11.38
C LYS A 438 18.43 -10.10 10.63
N ASN A 439 18.22 -8.81 10.88
CA ASN A 439 18.75 -7.73 10.04
C ASN A 439 19.15 -6.49 10.85
N ARG A 440 20.01 -5.66 10.25
CA ARG A 440 20.38 -4.33 10.77
C ARG A 440 20.18 -3.31 9.67
N PHE A 441 19.41 -2.27 9.95
CA PHE A 441 19.08 -1.23 8.99
C PHE A 441 19.66 0.10 9.45
N ARG A 442 20.35 0.79 8.54
CA ARG A 442 20.89 2.12 8.81
C ARG A 442 19.79 3.16 8.72
N VAL A 443 19.84 4.13 9.62
CA VAL A 443 18.93 5.29 9.65
C VAL A 443 19.77 6.55 9.69
N GLU A 444 19.33 7.55 8.95
CA GLU A 444 19.99 8.83 8.79
C GLU A 444 18.99 9.97 8.92
N THR A 445 19.41 11.06 9.53
CA THR A 445 18.63 12.30 9.65
C THR A 445 19.38 13.39 8.92
N LEU A 446 18.74 14.04 7.96
CA LEU A 446 19.35 15.11 7.18
C LEU A 446 18.97 16.46 7.80
N ASP A 447 19.96 17.34 7.91
CA ASP A 447 19.77 18.72 8.37
C ASP A 447 19.17 19.57 7.24
N GLU A 448 19.62 19.32 6.00
CA GLU A 448 19.18 20.02 4.79
C GLU A 448 18.93 19.02 3.66
N LEU A 449 17.95 19.33 2.82
CA LEU A 449 17.60 18.58 1.63
C LEU A 449 17.16 19.55 0.54
N GLU A 450 17.87 19.56 -0.58
CA GLU A 450 17.66 20.52 -1.66
C GLU A 450 17.52 19.82 -3.02
N THR A 451 16.76 20.45 -3.91
CA THR A 451 16.68 20.03 -5.32
C THR A 451 17.86 20.59 -6.09
N VAL A 452 18.53 19.76 -6.89
CA VAL A 452 19.63 20.21 -7.74
C VAL A 452 19.08 20.60 -9.11
N ASP A 453 19.32 21.83 -9.55
CA ASP A 453 18.92 22.31 -10.88
C ASP A 453 19.90 21.83 -11.95
N VAL A 454 19.84 20.52 -12.22
CA VAL A 454 20.57 19.89 -13.32
C VAL A 454 19.56 19.57 -14.42
N PRO A 455 19.78 20.07 -15.66
CA PRO A 455 18.89 19.77 -16.76
C PRO A 455 18.70 18.26 -16.94
N TYR A 456 17.44 17.82 -16.96
CA TYR A 456 17.03 16.44 -17.24
C TYR A 456 17.44 15.38 -16.20
N SER A 457 17.87 15.75 -14.99
CA SER A 457 18.07 14.79 -13.90
C SER A 457 17.17 15.07 -12.70
N LEU A 458 16.60 13.99 -12.15
CA LEU A 458 15.82 14.02 -10.92
C LEU A 458 16.75 13.67 -9.76
N GLN A 459 17.46 14.68 -9.26
CA GLN A 459 18.50 14.53 -8.24
C GLN A 459 18.22 15.45 -7.05
N LEU A 460 18.46 14.91 -5.85
CA LEU A 460 18.41 15.62 -4.58
C LEU A 460 19.81 15.63 -3.94
N ARG A 461 20.11 16.69 -3.20
CA ARG A 461 21.29 16.76 -2.34
C ARG A 461 20.84 16.84 -0.89
N GLY A 462 21.26 15.86 -0.11
CA GLY A 462 21.05 15.84 1.34
C GLY A 462 22.34 16.19 2.06
N SER A 463 22.27 16.92 3.17
CA SER A 463 23.45 17.17 4.00
C SER A 463 23.13 17.07 5.48
N ARG A 464 24.14 16.72 6.28
CA ARG A 464 24.09 16.79 7.74
C ARG A 464 25.46 17.02 8.34
N LYS A 465 25.49 17.49 9.59
CA LYS A 465 26.75 17.57 10.36
C LYS A 465 27.19 16.20 10.88
N LEU A 466 28.49 16.06 11.11
CA LEU A 466 29.05 14.98 11.92
C LEU A 466 28.53 15.09 13.34
N ARG A 467 28.12 13.95 13.91
CA ARG A 467 27.61 13.84 15.27
C ARG A 467 28.78 13.67 16.25
N ASP A 468 28.53 13.90 17.53
CA ASP A 468 29.59 13.90 18.54
C ASP A 468 30.38 12.58 18.57
N PHE A 469 29.69 11.43 18.55
CA PHE A 469 30.38 10.13 18.53
C PHE A 469 31.21 9.90 17.26
N GLU A 470 30.78 10.43 16.10
CA GLU A 470 31.52 10.32 14.84
C GLU A 470 32.81 11.15 14.89
N LYS A 471 32.75 12.32 15.54
CA LYS A 471 33.91 13.18 15.77
C LYS A 471 34.88 12.55 16.78
N ASP A 472 34.35 12.03 17.87
CA ASP A 472 35.12 11.44 18.97
C ASP A 472 35.84 10.15 18.53
N GLU A 473 35.13 9.27 17.82
CA GLU A 473 35.65 7.98 17.35
C GLU A 473 36.36 8.07 15.99
N LYS A 474 36.30 9.24 15.32
CA LYS A 474 36.85 9.46 13.96
C LYS A 474 36.31 8.46 12.93
N ILE A 475 35.02 8.16 13.02
CA ILE A 475 34.29 7.30 12.07
C ILE A 475 33.15 8.10 11.44
N SER A 476 32.86 7.87 10.16
CA SER A 476 31.66 8.39 9.51
C SER A 476 30.65 7.27 9.36
N PHE A 477 29.53 7.34 10.07
CA PHE A 477 28.46 6.35 9.95
C PHE A 477 27.46 6.82 8.91
N VAL A 478 27.46 6.19 7.73
CA VAL A 478 26.64 6.61 6.59
C VAL A 478 25.82 5.46 6.03
N VAL A 479 24.71 5.78 5.36
CA VAL A 479 24.15 4.89 4.34
C VAL A 479 25.08 4.92 3.12
N PRO A 480 25.66 3.77 2.71
CA PRO A 480 26.67 3.75 1.65
C PRO A 480 26.06 3.90 0.25
N ASP A 481 26.93 4.19 -0.71
CA ASP A 481 26.63 4.22 -2.14
C ASP A 481 25.96 2.93 -2.61
N GLY A 482 25.07 3.04 -3.58
CA GLY A 482 24.36 1.90 -4.17
C GLY A 482 23.08 1.51 -3.44
N LYS A 483 22.92 1.89 -2.16
CA LYS A 483 21.78 1.46 -1.34
C LYS A 483 20.48 2.16 -1.71
N THR A 484 19.40 1.38 -1.64
CA THR A 484 18.03 1.89 -1.75
C THR A 484 17.58 2.40 -0.38
N VAL A 485 16.95 3.57 -0.38
CA VAL A 485 16.45 4.23 0.82
C VAL A 485 15.00 4.65 0.64
N LEU A 486 14.27 4.72 1.73
CA LEU A 486 13.04 5.49 1.81
C LEU A 486 13.38 6.82 2.47
N LEU A 487 13.25 7.90 1.69
CA LEU A 487 13.47 9.27 2.11
C LEU A 487 12.14 9.91 2.46
N THR A 488 12.04 10.50 3.64
CA THR A 488 10.78 10.98 4.22
C THR A 488 10.91 12.40 4.74
N MET A 489 9.95 13.25 4.37
CA MET A 489 9.72 14.56 4.98
C MET A 489 8.79 14.35 6.17
N MET A 490 9.27 14.46 7.41
CA MET A 490 8.46 14.17 8.61
C MET A 490 7.37 15.24 8.82
N ASP A 491 6.27 15.14 8.08
CA ASP A 491 5.06 15.99 8.16
C ASP A 491 3.95 15.33 9.00
N SER A 492 4.08 14.04 9.32
CA SER A 492 3.22 13.29 10.23
C SER A 492 3.99 12.78 11.46
N TRP A 493 3.26 12.15 12.39
CA TRP A 493 3.84 11.50 13.57
C TRP A 493 4.62 10.23 13.24
N ASN A 494 4.39 9.62 12.06
CA ASN A 494 5.01 8.39 11.61
C ASN A 494 5.67 8.61 10.23
N PRO A 495 6.92 8.15 10.01
CA PRO A 495 7.55 8.27 8.70
C PRO A 495 6.77 7.54 7.60
N LEU A 496 6.09 6.44 7.91
CA LEU A 496 5.32 5.66 6.93
C LEU A 496 3.95 6.27 6.58
N LEU A 497 3.55 7.32 7.29
CA LEU A 497 2.38 8.14 7.00
C LEU A 497 2.79 9.55 6.60
N SER A 498 4.05 9.75 6.21
CA SER A 498 4.58 11.05 5.82
C SER A 498 4.86 11.09 4.32
N ILE A 499 5.02 12.29 3.76
CA ILE A 499 5.45 12.47 2.36
C ILE A 499 6.81 11.79 2.19
N SER A 500 6.90 10.84 1.26
CA SER A 500 8.08 9.98 1.13
C SER A 500 8.35 9.54 -0.30
N VAL A 501 9.60 9.17 -0.59
CA VAL A 501 10.04 8.68 -1.88
C VAL A 501 11.10 7.59 -1.73
N PHE A 502 11.00 6.54 -2.55
CA PHE A 502 12.08 5.57 -2.72
C PHE A 502 13.17 6.14 -3.60
N ALA A 503 14.40 6.13 -3.12
CA ALA A 503 15.56 6.68 -3.79
C ALA A 503 16.77 5.74 -3.71
N LYS A 504 17.80 6.01 -4.52
CA LYS A 504 19.11 5.37 -4.44
C LYS A 504 20.15 6.40 -3.99
N ILE A 505 21.05 6.00 -3.11
CA ILE A 505 22.25 6.79 -2.82
C ILE A 505 23.24 6.58 -3.96
N SER A 506 23.46 7.60 -4.79
CA SER A 506 24.43 7.52 -5.88
C SER A 506 25.84 7.84 -5.40
N GLU A 507 25.98 8.74 -4.43
CA GLU A 507 27.27 9.12 -3.85
C GLU A 507 27.11 9.66 -2.42
N VAL A 508 28.04 9.31 -1.53
CA VAL A 508 28.20 9.89 -0.20
C VAL A 508 29.63 10.40 0.02
N LYS A 509 29.75 11.64 0.50
CA LYS A 509 31.04 12.29 0.75
C LYS A 509 31.10 12.89 2.15
N SER A 510 32.26 12.78 2.78
CA SER A 510 32.58 13.53 4.00
C SER A 510 33.38 14.77 3.63
N VAL A 511 32.79 15.95 3.80
CA VAL A 511 33.41 17.25 3.48
C VAL A 511 33.57 18.06 4.77
N GLY A 512 34.77 18.10 5.31
CA GLY A 512 35.03 18.76 6.60
C GLY A 512 34.24 18.11 7.74
N GLU A 513 33.37 18.88 8.40
CA GLU A 513 32.48 18.38 9.45
C GLU A 513 31.06 18.03 8.96
N GLN A 514 30.87 17.84 7.65
CA GLN A 514 29.59 17.52 7.05
C GLN A 514 29.65 16.22 6.24
N ILE A 515 28.53 15.50 6.22
CA ILE A 515 28.26 14.41 5.29
C ILE A 515 27.29 14.94 4.25
N GLU A 516 27.62 14.75 2.98
CA GLU A 516 26.79 15.08 1.82
C GLU A 516 26.38 13.81 1.09
N TYR A 517 25.10 13.74 0.73
CA TYR A 517 24.49 12.66 -0.05
C TYR A 517 24.01 13.20 -1.38
N VAL A 518 24.29 12.44 -2.44
CA VAL A 518 23.65 12.56 -3.74
C VAL A 518 22.61 11.45 -3.85
N ILE A 519 21.36 11.85 -4.05
CA ILE A 519 20.20 10.97 -3.97
C ILE A 519 19.47 11.03 -5.31
N GLU A 520 19.30 9.88 -5.96
CA GLU A 520 18.79 9.76 -7.32
C GLU A 520 17.63 8.76 -7.40
N VAL A 521 16.92 8.77 -8.53
CA VAL A 521 15.84 7.82 -8.80
C VAL A 521 16.43 6.45 -9.09
N PRO A 522 16.00 5.37 -8.40
CA PRO A 522 16.54 4.03 -8.62
C PRO A 522 16.11 3.43 -9.98
N SER A 523 15.00 3.90 -10.55
CA SER A 523 14.56 3.52 -11.90
C SER A 523 13.56 4.53 -12.47
N THR A 524 13.45 4.59 -13.81
CA THR A 524 12.56 5.52 -14.52
C THR A 524 11.06 5.38 -14.14
N VAL A 525 10.70 4.26 -13.54
CA VAL A 525 9.38 4.01 -12.94
C VAL A 525 9.03 5.01 -11.85
N LEU A 526 10.02 5.43 -11.07
CA LEU A 526 9.88 6.28 -9.90
C LEU A 526 10.07 7.77 -10.20
N ASP A 527 10.31 8.14 -11.47
CA ASP A 527 10.51 9.53 -11.87
C ASP A 527 9.34 10.44 -11.50
N PHE A 528 8.11 9.92 -11.62
CA PHE A 528 6.92 10.68 -11.23
C PHE A 528 6.90 10.98 -9.72
N GLN A 529 7.23 9.98 -8.91
CA GLN A 529 7.27 10.11 -7.46
C GLN A 529 8.37 11.04 -7.00
N MET A 530 9.57 10.91 -7.55
CA MET A 530 10.65 11.86 -7.28
C MET A 530 10.29 13.27 -7.71
N SER A 531 9.67 13.44 -8.88
CA SER A 531 9.22 14.75 -9.36
C SER A 531 8.18 15.40 -8.44
N ILE A 532 7.22 14.63 -7.90
CA ILE A 532 6.27 15.12 -6.90
C ILE A 532 7.00 15.52 -5.61
N PHE A 533 7.89 14.64 -5.11
CA PHE A 533 8.64 14.89 -3.90
C PHE A 533 9.49 16.17 -3.98
N MET A 534 10.17 16.40 -5.11
CA MET A 534 10.90 17.64 -5.40
C MET A 534 9.98 18.87 -5.41
N LYS A 535 8.74 18.76 -5.90
CA LYS A 535 7.76 19.85 -5.82
C LYS A 535 7.36 20.13 -4.38
N TYR A 536 7.20 19.12 -3.53
CA TYR A 536 6.91 19.30 -2.12
C TYR A 536 8.01 20.04 -1.36
N LEU A 537 9.27 19.71 -1.62
CA LEU A 537 10.42 20.45 -1.05
C LEU A 537 10.36 21.94 -1.41
N ASN A 538 9.98 22.25 -2.65
CA ASN A 538 9.89 23.63 -3.14
C ASN A 538 8.63 24.38 -2.66
N MET A 539 7.59 23.69 -2.20
CA MET A 539 6.34 24.31 -1.73
C MET A 539 6.42 24.89 -0.31
N HIS A 540 7.63 24.98 0.29
CA HIS A 540 7.84 25.44 1.67
C HIS A 540 6.95 24.72 2.69
N ILE A 541 6.74 23.40 2.50
CA ILE A 541 6.13 22.58 3.55
C ILE A 541 7.04 22.68 4.78
N LYS A 542 6.47 23.10 5.91
CA LYS A 542 7.16 23.59 7.12
C LYS A 542 8.08 22.59 7.84
N THR A 543 8.39 21.44 7.27
CA THR A 543 9.21 20.43 7.94
C THR A 543 10.69 20.60 7.60
N SER A 544 11.50 20.78 8.64
CA SER A 544 12.97 20.74 8.58
C SER A 544 13.51 19.39 9.07
N LYS A 545 12.65 18.36 9.10
CA LYS A 545 12.96 17.05 9.65
C LYS A 545 12.90 16.02 8.54
N PHE A 546 14.07 15.64 8.05
CA PHE A 546 14.20 14.63 7.00
C PHE A 546 14.75 13.34 7.61
N LEU A 547 14.08 12.23 7.32
CA LEU A 547 14.50 10.90 7.74
C LEU A 547 14.78 10.05 6.51
N MET A 548 15.90 9.36 6.51
CA MET A 548 16.31 8.47 5.44
C MET A 548 16.68 7.13 6.06
N PHE A 549 16.15 6.03 5.55
CA PHE A 549 16.47 4.71 6.09
C PHE A 549 16.62 3.68 4.98
N GLU A 550 17.54 2.75 5.21
CA GLU A 550 17.83 1.63 4.31
C GLU A 550 16.61 0.71 4.23
N VAL A 551 16.18 0.41 3.00
CA VAL A 551 15.03 -0.44 2.71
C VAL A 551 15.37 -1.46 1.63
N ASN A 552 14.70 -2.60 1.69
CA ASN A 552 14.80 -3.66 0.69
C ASN A 552 13.65 -3.57 -0.31
N ALA A 553 13.88 -4.02 -1.54
CA ALA A 553 12.82 -4.12 -2.54
C ALA A 553 11.81 -5.22 -2.17
N ASP A 554 10.51 -4.90 -2.24
CA ASP A 554 9.43 -5.88 -2.12
C ASP A 554 9.09 -6.48 -3.50
N LEU A 555 9.46 -7.75 -3.69
CA LEU A 555 9.19 -8.52 -4.92
C LEU A 555 8.16 -9.61 -4.73
N THR A 556 7.46 -9.62 -3.60
CA THR A 556 6.63 -10.75 -3.15
C THR A 556 5.65 -11.21 -4.24
N GLN A 557 4.95 -10.29 -4.91
CA GLN A 557 3.97 -10.69 -5.91
C GLN A 557 4.61 -11.27 -7.18
N MET A 558 5.82 -10.84 -7.56
CA MET A 558 6.51 -11.40 -8.71
C MET A 558 6.82 -12.88 -8.45
N GLU A 559 7.36 -13.19 -7.27
CA GLU A 559 7.63 -14.57 -6.85
C GLU A 559 6.35 -15.40 -6.75
N LEU A 560 5.26 -14.85 -6.19
CA LEU A 560 3.96 -15.53 -6.13
C LEU A 560 3.37 -15.80 -7.52
N ASN A 561 3.51 -14.86 -8.45
CA ASN A 561 3.07 -15.00 -9.84
C ASN A 561 3.85 -16.11 -10.56
N SER A 562 5.18 -16.16 -10.37
CA SER A 562 6.01 -17.24 -10.91
C SER A 562 5.59 -18.61 -10.36
N ILE A 563 5.28 -18.71 -9.07
CA ILE A 563 4.77 -19.95 -8.47
C ILE A 563 3.41 -20.33 -9.07
N HIS A 564 2.52 -19.36 -9.30
CA HIS A 564 1.24 -19.59 -9.97
C HIS A 564 1.43 -20.14 -11.40
N ALA A 565 2.28 -19.50 -12.21
CA ALA A 565 2.57 -19.94 -13.57
C ALA A 565 3.17 -21.36 -13.60
N LEU A 566 4.09 -21.67 -12.67
CA LEU A 566 4.69 -22.98 -12.52
C LEU A 566 3.65 -24.04 -12.14
N GLN A 567 2.78 -23.77 -11.16
CA GLN A 567 1.73 -24.68 -10.72
C GLN A 567 0.79 -25.06 -11.86
N TYR A 568 0.40 -24.08 -12.69
CA TYR A 568 -0.42 -24.32 -13.87
C TYR A 568 0.30 -25.20 -14.90
N ALA A 569 1.55 -24.89 -15.23
CA ALA A 569 2.33 -25.66 -16.20
C ALA A 569 2.51 -27.13 -15.78
N LEU A 570 2.71 -27.38 -14.47
CA LEU A 570 2.84 -28.73 -13.93
C LEU A 570 1.52 -29.51 -13.93
N LYS A 571 0.39 -28.86 -13.68
CA LYS A 571 -0.93 -29.54 -13.76
C LYS A 571 -1.33 -29.82 -15.22
N GLU A 572 -0.97 -28.94 -16.14
CA GLU A 572 -1.16 -29.14 -17.58
C GLU A 572 -0.34 -30.34 -18.09
N SER A 573 0.94 -30.44 -17.72
CA SER A 573 1.82 -31.54 -18.18
C SER A 573 1.36 -32.92 -17.72
N LEU A 574 0.63 -33.00 -16.60
CA LEU A 574 0.02 -34.24 -16.10
C LEU A 574 -1.38 -34.53 -16.67
N GLY A 575 -1.85 -33.74 -17.64
CA GLY A 575 -3.17 -33.88 -18.25
C GLY A 575 -4.34 -33.61 -17.28
N LYS A 576 -4.06 -32.93 -16.15
CA LYS A 576 -5.08 -32.62 -15.14
C LYS A 576 -5.87 -31.37 -15.50
N GLU A 577 -5.32 -30.48 -16.31
CA GLU A 577 -5.97 -29.23 -16.73
C GLU A 577 -5.54 -28.74 -18.11
N SER A 578 -6.40 -27.94 -18.75
CA SER A 578 -6.10 -27.24 -20.01
C SER A 578 -5.65 -25.80 -19.73
N LYS A 579 -4.64 -25.32 -20.48
CA LYS A 579 -4.14 -23.94 -20.43
C LYS A 579 -5.27 -22.90 -20.38
N PRO A 580 -5.26 -21.92 -19.46
CA PRO A 580 -5.98 -20.69 -19.70
C PRO A 580 -5.40 -20.05 -20.96
N SER A 581 -6.25 -19.51 -21.84
CA SER A 581 -5.78 -18.74 -22.99
C SER A 581 -4.81 -17.68 -22.48
N PRO A 582 -3.56 -17.60 -22.98
CA PRO A 582 -2.68 -16.50 -22.62
C PRO A 582 -3.43 -15.21 -22.92
N ASP A 583 -3.42 -14.29 -21.97
CA ASP A 583 -3.97 -12.97 -22.22
C ASP A 583 -3.22 -12.39 -23.42
N VAL A 584 -3.90 -12.24 -24.56
CA VAL A 584 -3.31 -12.07 -25.92
C VAL A 584 -2.69 -10.68 -26.11
N ASN A 585 -2.23 -10.02 -25.06
CA ASN A 585 -1.75 -8.63 -25.10
C ASN A 585 -0.53 -8.38 -24.21
N MET A 586 0.40 -9.34 -24.08
CA MET A 586 1.73 -9.02 -23.58
C MET A 586 2.54 -8.34 -24.69
N THR A 587 2.77 -7.03 -24.60
CA THR A 587 3.56 -6.28 -25.58
C THR A 587 5.06 -6.48 -25.38
N GLU A 588 5.87 -6.40 -26.44
CA GLU A 588 7.35 -6.52 -26.42
C GLU A 588 8.04 -5.61 -25.36
N ASN A 589 7.41 -4.51 -24.97
CA ASN A 589 7.91 -3.61 -23.92
C ASN A 589 7.73 -4.18 -22.50
N GLU A 590 6.74 -5.06 -22.27
CA GLU A 590 6.52 -5.73 -20.98
C GLU A 590 7.69 -6.67 -20.66
N ARG A 591 8.20 -7.38 -21.67
CA ARG A 591 9.42 -8.19 -21.55
C ARG A 591 10.66 -7.34 -21.27
N LYS A 592 10.79 -6.17 -21.90
CA LYS A 592 11.96 -5.30 -21.70
C LYS A 592 12.03 -4.70 -20.29
N ILE A 593 10.90 -4.31 -19.70
CA ILE A 593 10.86 -3.77 -18.33
C ILE A 593 11.17 -4.87 -17.30
N GLU A 594 10.69 -6.10 -17.55
CA GLU A 594 11.04 -7.28 -16.75
C GLU A 594 12.55 -7.58 -16.83
N GLU A 595 13.12 -7.51 -18.02
CA GLU A 595 14.56 -7.70 -18.26
C GLU A 595 15.41 -6.59 -17.61
N GLU A 596 14.95 -5.33 -17.65
CA GLU A 596 15.61 -4.19 -16.96
C GLU A 596 15.58 -4.32 -15.43
N LEU A 597 14.47 -4.78 -14.85
CA LEU A 597 14.34 -5.01 -13.39
C LEU A 597 15.17 -6.21 -12.91
N LEU A 598 15.23 -7.28 -13.70
CA LEU A 598 16.07 -8.45 -13.42
C LEU A 598 17.56 -8.08 -13.52
N ASN A 599 17.96 -7.31 -14.53
CA ASN A 599 19.35 -6.85 -14.68
C ASN A 599 19.78 -5.93 -13.53
N ALA A 600 18.91 -5.00 -13.10
CA ALA A 600 19.18 -4.14 -11.95
C ALA A 600 19.37 -4.95 -10.64
N GLN A 601 18.72 -6.12 -10.53
CA GLN A 601 18.89 -7.03 -9.39
C GLN A 601 20.12 -7.91 -9.50
N GLU A 602 20.45 -8.43 -10.68
CA GLU A 602 21.70 -9.18 -10.88
C GLU A 602 22.92 -8.30 -10.58
N GLU A 603 22.85 -7.01 -10.90
CA GLU A 603 23.91 -6.05 -10.58
C GLU A 603 23.99 -5.78 -9.08
N GLN A 604 22.84 -5.69 -8.39
CA GLN A 604 22.78 -5.54 -6.92
C GLN A 604 23.27 -6.80 -6.17
N ILE A 605 22.96 -8.00 -6.67
CA ILE A 605 23.43 -9.28 -6.14
C ILE A 605 24.93 -9.48 -6.41
N ARG A 606 25.48 -8.89 -7.48
CA ARG A 606 26.92 -8.92 -7.75
C ARG A 606 27.71 -7.89 -6.93
N GLU A 607 27.12 -6.72 -6.66
CA GLU A 607 27.75 -5.68 -5.85
C GLU A 607 27.72 -6.00 -4.35
N GLU A 608 26.71 -6.72 -3.90
CA GLU A 608 26.66 -7.29 -2.56
C GLU A 608 27.24 -8.71 -2.63
N GLU A 609 28.56 -8.88 -2.42
CA GLU A 609 29.14 -10.16 -1.98
C GLU A 609 28.50 -10.53 -0.62
N ILE A 610 27.24 -10.93 -0.63
CA ILE A 610 26.55 -11.58 0.47
C ILE A 610 27.15 -12.97 0.51
N GLU A 611 27.79 -13.30 1.63
CA GLU A 611 28.00 -14.70 2.02
C GLU A 611 26.65 -15.42 1.92
N ASP A 612 26.47 -16.13 0.82
CA ASP A 612 25.37 -17.02 0.49
C ASP A 612 25.00 -17.87 1.71
N THR A 613 23.94 -17.47 2.42
CA THR A 613 23.39 -18.30 3.50
C THR A 613 21.90 -18.55 3.43
N GLU A 614 21.12 -17.93 2.53
CA GLU A 614 19.66 -18.20 2.46
C GLU A 614 19.06 -18.42 1.06
N SER A 615 19.83 -18.22 -0.03
CA SER A 615 19.40 -18.52 -1.41
C SER A 615 19.25 -20.02 -1.71
N TYR A 616 19.99 -20.88 -0.99
CA TYR A 616 19.98 -22.33 -1.18
C TYR A 616 18.58 -22.95 -1.00
N GLY A 617 17.73 -22.39 -0.15
CA GLY A 617 16.43 -22.97 0.18
C GLY A 617 15.45 -23.06 -0.99
N LEU A 618 15.34 -22.02 -1.84
CA LEU A 618 14.34 -21.99 -2.92
C LEU A 618 14.83 -22.77 -4.14
N VAL A 619 16.10 -22.60 -4.51
CA VAL A 619 16.73 -23.30 -5.65
C VAL A 619 16.86 -24.80 -5.36
N ASP A 620 17.25 -25.21 -4.14
CA ASP A 620 17.29 -26.63 -3.78
C ASP A 620 15.89 -27.23 -3.68
N THR A 621 14.90 -26.46 -3.22
CA THR A 621 13.50 -26.94 -3.22
C THR A 621 13.00 -27.11 -4.66
N LEU A 622 13.25 -26.14 -5.55
CA LEU A 622 12.91 -26.25 -6.97
C LEU A 622 13.65 -27.42 -7.64
N ALA A 623 14.94 -27.59 -7.37
CA ALA A 623 15.75 -28.70 -7.89
C ALA A 623 15.25 -30.06 -7.38
N GLN A 624 14.90 -30.16 -6.09
CA GLN A 624 14.30 -31.38 -5.51
C GLN A 624 12.91 -31.67 -6.08
N LEU A 625 12.10 -30.64 -6.35
CA LEU A 625 10.77 -30.77 -6.95
C LEU A 625 10.84 -31.22 -8.41
N VAL A 626 11.75 -30.62 -9.21
CA VAL A 626 12.03 -31.05 -10.58
C VAL A 626 12.54 -32.49 -10.59
N LYS A 627 13.42 -32.85 -9.65
CA LYS A 627 13.94 -34.22 -9.53
C LYS A 627 12.86 -35.23 -9.16
N ARG A 628 12.00 -34.93 -8.17
CA ARG A 628 10.85 -35.79 -7.80
C ARG A 628 9.81 -35.92 -8.91
N SER A 629 9.60 -34.85 -9.69
CA SER A 629 8.74 -34.86 -10.88
C SER A 629 9.31 -35.77 -11.96
N SER A 630 10.62 -35.75 -12.17
CA SER A 630 11.30 -36.61 -13.17
C SER A 630 11.40 -38.09 -12.77
N GLU A 631 11.29 -38.40 -11.48
CA GLU A 631 11.33 -39.78 -10.96
C GLU A 631 9.94 -40.46 -10.94
N LYS A 632 8.86 -39.72 -11.21
CA LYS A 632 7.47 -40.22 -11.25
C LYS A 632 6.85 -40.27 -12.65
N SER A 633 7.55 -39.76 -13.66
CA SER A 633 7.34 -40.01 -15.10
C SER A 633 8.11 -41.25 -15.53
#